data_AF-A0A0G4NA46-F1
#
_entry.id   AF-A0A0G4NA46-F1
#
_cell.length_a   1.000
_cell.length_b   1.000
_cell.length_c   1.000
_cell.angle_alpha   90.00
_cell.angle_beta   90.00
_cell.angle_gamma   90.00
#
_symmetry.space_group_name_H-M   'P 1'
#
loop_
_entity.id
_entity.type
_entity.pdbx_description
1 polymer ?
#
loop_
_entity_poly.entity_id
_entity_poly.type
_entity_poly.pdbx_seq_one_letter_code
_entity_poly.pdbx_strand_id
1 'polypeptide(L)'
;MSDTEFEGHKRSLIVKRLEKVKNLDQESSRHWTQIASEYYTFELAQQDAEHIKKLTKANMVEFYRTFVKPGSATRAKVSVHLVAQSSAESDEKMTELLQKLSLDKTAETKVKAALLRPEMRNDTENLKLYLQSELQLPEEKVSTVIAAAHDPKTGPKVNGVKEEDKASVESKPQIITDVRAHRARLQATSGAQAGKDLSEYLDLDAK
;
A
#
# COMPACT_ATOMS: atom_id res chain seq x y z
N MET A 1 -18.79 -25.69 -1.84
CA MET A 1 -19.42 -25.34 -0.55
C MET A 1 -20.85 -25.82 -0.57
N SER A 2 -21.22 -26.67 0.37
CA SER A 2 -22.62 -27.09 0.59
C SER A 2 -23.44 -25.96 1.21
N ASP A 3 -24.76 -26.10 1.26
CA ASP A 3 -25.61 -25.09 1.89
C ASP A 3 -25.48 -25.14 3.43
N THR A 4 -25.17 -26.30 3.99
CA THR A 4 -24.87 -26.46 5.42
C THR A 4 -23.60 -25.71 5.85
N GLU A 5 -22.54 -25.78 5.03
CA GLU A 5 -21.30 -25.03 5.26
C GLU A 5 -21.55 -23.51 5.17
N PHE A 6 -22.33 -23.07 4.18
CA PHE A 6 -22.70 -21.65 4.03
C PHE A 6 -23.45 -21.12 5.25
N GLU A 7 -24.47 -21.83 5.71
CA GLU A 7 -25.23 -21.46 6.91
C GLU A 7 -24.34 -21.50 8.17
N GLY A 8 -23.35 -22.40 8.21
CA GLY A 8 -22.29 -22.40 9.23
C GLY A 8 -21.51 -21.08 9.25
N HIS A 9 -20.97 -20.66 8.11
CA HIS A 9 -20.25 -19.39 7.98
C HIS A 9 -21.12 -18.18 8.34
N LYS A 10 -22.38 -18.17 7.90
CA LYS A 10 -23.35 -17.12 8.21
C LYS A 10 -23.56 -16.99 9.71
N ARG A 11 -23.78 -18.11 10.41
CA ARG A 11 -23.93 -18.15 11.87
C ARG A 11 -22.68 -17.66 12.59
N SER A 12 -21.49 -18.12 12.18
CA SER A 12 -20.22 -17.67 12.77
C SER A 12 -20.02 -16.16 12.64
N LEU A 13 -20.36 -15.59 11.47
CA LEU A 13 -20.25 -14.14 11.25
C LEU A 13 -21.23 -13.35 12.13
N ILE A 14 -22.48 -13.81 12.27
CA ILE A 14 -23.48 -13.20 13.15
C ILE A 14 -23.01 -13.21 14.61
N VAL A 15 -22.50 -14.34 15.10
CA VAL A 15 -21.98 -14.45 16.47
C VAL A 15 -20.82 -13.47 16.69
N LYS A 16 -19.90 -13.37 15.72
CA LYS A 16 -18.79 -12.41 15.78
C LYS A 16 -19.28 -10.96 15.80
N ARG A 17 -20.28 -10.62 14.99
CA ARG A 17 -20.86 -9.26 14.97
C ARG A 17 -21.54 -8.89 16.28
N LEU A 18 -22.26 -9.83 16.89
CA LEU A 18 -23.01 -9.64 18.13
C LEU A 18 -22.19 -9.92 19.40
N GLU A 19 -20.87 -10.07 19.29
CA GLU A 19 -20.01 -10.29 20.45
C GLU A 19 -20.12 -9.09 21.40
N LYS A 20 -20.42 -9.39 22.67
CA LYS A 20 -20.45 -8.41 23.75
C LYS A 20 -19.06 -7.85 23.97
N VAL A 21 -18.98 -6.54 24.13
CA VAL A 21 -17.74 -5.85 24.51
C VAL A 21 -17.25 -6.40 25.85
N LYS A 22 -15.95 -6.65 25.95
CA LYS A 22 -15.33 -7.28 27.13
C LYS A 22 -14.84 -6.27 28.15
N ASN A 23 -14.67 -5.01 27.72
CA ASN A 23 -14.16 -3.92 28.53
C ASN A 23 -14.60 -2.56 27.95
N LEU A 24 -14.36 -1.51 28.73
CA LEU A 24 -14.75 -0.15 28.40
C LEU A 24 -14.01 0.41 27.17
N ASP A 25 -12.78 -0.04 26.93
CA ASP A 25 -11.98 0.39 25.78
C ASP A 25 -12.59 -0.09 24.45
N GLN A 26 -13.08 -1.34 24.41
CA GLN A 26 -13.80 -1.88 23.25
C GLN A 26 -15.11 -1.15 23.00
N GLU A 27 -15.86 -0.83 24.06
CA GLU A 27 -17.09 -0.07 23.97
C GLU A 27 -16.84 1.35 23.45
N SER A 28 -15.89 2.05 24.06
CA SER A 28 -15.48 3.40 23.67
C SER A 28 -15.00 3.44 22.23
N SER A 29 -14.15 2.48 21.81
CA SER A 29 -13.66 2.37 20.43
C SER A 29 -14.79 2.12 19.44
N ARG A 30 -15.78 1.29 19.80
CA ARG A 30 -16.94 0.99 18.96
C ARG A 30 -17.81 2.24 18.74
N HIS A 31 -18.12 2.99 19.80
CA HIS A 31 -18.86 4.24 19.68
C HIS A 31 -18.06 5.33 18.97
N TRP A 32 -16.77 5.47 19.31
CA TRP A 32 -15.90 6.48 18.70
C TRP A 32 -15.77 6.30 17.19
N THR A 33 -15.76 5.05 16.72
CA THR A 33 -15.78 4.76 15.27
C THR A 33 -17.01 5.38 14.59
N GLN A 34 -18.20 5.30 15.21
CA GLN A 34 -19.44 5.88 14.66
C GLN A 34 -19.43 7.41 14.71
N ILE A 35 -18.83 8.00 15.75
CA ILE A 35 -18.71 9.45 15.91
C ILE A 35 -17.72 10.02 14.90
N ALA A 36 -16.50 9.46 14.84
CA ALA A 36 -15.41 9.94 13.98
C ALA A 36 -15.70 9.76 12.48
N SER A 37 -16.61 8.86 12.14
CA SER A 37 -17.08 8.65 10.76
C SER A 37 -18.41 9.34 10.46
N GLU A 38 -19.02 10.02 11.43
CA GLU A 38 -20.29 10.75 11.32
C GLU A 38 -21.50 9.88 10.88
N TYR A 39 -21.38 8.55 10.96
CA TYR A 39 -22.50 7.64 10.65
C TYR A 39 -23.49 7.49 11.80
N TYR A 40 -23.08 7.73 13.05
CA TYR A 40 -23.91 7.66 14.26
C TYR A 40 -24.80 6.41 14.39
N THR A 41 -24.42 5.30 13.76
CA THR A 41 -25.22 4.07 13.74
C THR A 41 -24.76 3.17 14.88
N PHE A 42 -25.14 3.50 16.11
CA PHE A 42 -24.66 2.79 17.30
C PHE A 42 -25.17 1.34 17.39
N GLU A 43 -26.31 1.03 16.75
CA GLU A 43 -26.84 -0.34 16.64
C GLU A 43 -26.38 -1.08 15.37
N LEU A 44 -25.32 -0.62 14.70
CA LEU A 44 -24.84 -1.21 13.44
C LEU A 44 -24.60 -2.71 13.54
N ALA A 45 -24.07 -3.20 14.67
CA ALA A 45 -23.81 -4.62 14.85
C ALA A 45 -25.09 -5.48 14.83
N GLN A 46 -26.17 -4.97 15.41
CA GLN A 46 -27.49 -5.61 15.45
C GLN A 46 -28.11 -5.59 14.05
N GLN A 47 -28.07 -4.43 13.39
CA GLN A 47 -28.59 -4.27 12.03
C GLN A 47 -27.82 -5.17 11.05
N ASP A 48 -26.49 -5.19 11.09
CA ASP A 48 -25.65 -6.08 10.26
C ASP A 48 -26.05 -7.54 10.44
N ALA A 49 -26.23 -8.00 11.69
CA ALA A 49 -26.64 -9.36 11.98
C ALA A 49 -28.01 -9.70 11.38
N GLU A 50 -28.97 -8.77 11.41
CA GLU A 50 -30.28 -8.93 10.78
C GLU A 50 -30.21 -9.00 9.26
N HIS A 51 -29.38 -8.17 8.63
CA HIS A 51 -29.17 -8.20 7.18
C HIS A 51 -28.45 -9.49 6.75
N ILE A 52 -27.41 -9.91 7.49
CA ILE A 52 -26.66 -11.14 7.21
C ILE A 52 -27.58 -12.36 7.26
N LYS A 53 -28.53 -12.43 8.22
CA LYS A 53 -29.49 -13.54 8.32
C LYS A 53 -30.28 -13.76 7.02
N LYS A 54 -30.60 -12.69 6.30
CA LYS A 54 -31.40 -12.71 5.06
C LYS A 54 -30.59 -13.14 3.82
N LEU A 55 -29.26 -13.13 3.89
CA LEU A 55 -28.41 -13.46 2.75
C LEU A 55 -28.50 -14.94 2.38
N THR A 56 -28.56 -15.21 1.08
CA THR A 56 -28.48 -16.56 0.51
C THR A 56 -27.16 -16.77 -0.21
N LYS A 57 -26.79 -18.04 -0.39
CA LYS A 57 -25.60 -18.42 -1.18
C LYS A 57 -25.69 -17.92 -2.62
N ALA A 58 -26.88 -17.91 -3.22
CA ALA A 58 -27.09 -17.39 -4.56
C ALA A 58 -26.72 -15.89 -4.64
N ASN A 59 -27.13 -15.09 -3.64
CA ASN A 59 -26.76 -13.67 -3.58
C ASN A 59 -25.24 -13.47 -3.51
N MET A 60 -24.53 -14.30 -2.75
CA MET A 60 -23.07 -14.20 -2.65
C MET A 60 -22.36 -14.61 -3.94
N VAL A 61 -22.88 -15.61 -4.66
CA VAL A 61 -22.36 -16.00 -5.98
C VAL A 61 -22.58 -14.89 -7.00
N GLU A 62 -23.75 -14.25 -6.98
CA GLU A 62 -24.06 -13.11 -7.83
C GLU A 62 -23.17 -11.91 -7.51
N PHE A 63 -23.02 -11.56 -6.23
CA PHE A 63 -22.10 -10.51 -5.77
C PHE A 63 -20.68 -10.73 -6.28
N TYR A 64 -20.16 -11.96 -6.19
CA TYR A 64 -18.84 -12.30 -6.72
C TYR A 64 -18.76 -12.12 -8.25
N ARG A 65 -19.77 -12.61 -8.98
CA ARG A 65 -19.82 -12.50 -10.44
C ARG A 65 -19.85 -11.05 -10.91
N THR A 66 -20.57 -10.19 -10.19
CA THR A 66 -20.76 -8.79 -10.54
C THR A 66 -19.57 -7.93 -10.12
N PHE A 67 -19.08 -8.03 -8.88
CA PHE A 67 -18.11 -7.05 -8.37
C PHE A 67 -16.66 -7.55 -8.33
N VAL A 68 -16.42 -8.87 -8.39
CA VAL A 68 -15.08 -9.44 -8.12
C VAL A 68 -14.50 -10.21 -9.32
N LYS A 69 -15.33 -10.93 -10.07
CA LYS A 69 -14.90 -11.83 -11.15
C LYS A 69 -14.12 -11.08 -12.24
N PRO A 70 -12.94 -11.56 -12.67
CA PRO A 70 -12.23 -11.01 -13.81
C PRO A 70 -13.13 -10.94 -15.06
N GLY A 71 -13.12 -9.80 -15.75
CA GLY A 71 -13.96 -9.55 -16.92
C GLY A 71 -15.37 -9.02 -16.61
N SER A 72 -15.76 -8.86 -15.33
CA SER A 72 -17.00 -8.15 -15.02
C SER A 72 -16.88 -6.65 -15.26
N ALA A 73 -17.90 -6.05 -15.88
CA ALA A 73 -17.95 -4.63 -16.22
C ALA A 73 -17.93 -3.70 -14.99
N THR A 74 -18.45 -4.17 -13.85
CA THR A 74 -18.53 -3.39 -12.60
C THR A 74 -17.37 -3.68 -11.63
N ARG A 75 -16.37 -4.46 -12.05
CA ARG A 75 -15.23 -4.80 -11.20
C ARG A 75 -14.30 -3.60 -11.02
N ALA A 76 -14.13 -3.16 -9.78
CA ALA A 76 -13.11 -2.20 -9.39
C ALA A 76 -11.92 -2.93 -8.71
N LYS A 77 -10.71 -2.78 -9.24
CA LYS A 77 -9.48 -3.36 -8.66
C LYS A 77 -8.40 -2.30 -8.55
N VAL A 78 -7.87 -2.10 -7.35
CA VAL A 78 -6.62 -1.36 -7.12
C VAL A 78 -5.53 -2.36 -6.74
N SER A 79 -4.32 -2.19 -7.26
CA SER A 79 -3.16 -3.02 -6.90
C SER A 79 -1.98 -2.09 -6.69
N VAL A 80 -1.42 -2.12 -5.48
CA VAL A 80 -0.25 -1.32 -5.10
C VAL A 80 0.97 -2.22 -5.16
N HIS A 81 1.87 -1.94 -6.10
CA HIS A 81 3.08 -2.73 -6.29
C HIS A 81 4.26 -1.94 -5.71
N LEU A 82 4.77 -2.42 -4.57
CA LEU A 82 5.98 -1.89 -3.96
C LEU A 82 7.18 -2.62 -4.56
N VAL A 83 7.84 -1.97 -5.53
CA VAL A 83 9.02 -2.52 -6.20
C VAL A 83 10.26 -2.22 -5.37
N ALA A 84 11.06 -3.25 -5.08
CA ALA A 84 12.33 -3.08 -4.40
C ALA A 84 13.29 -2.21 -5.23
N GLN A 85 14.08 -1.37 -4.55
CA GLN A 85 15.03 -0.47 -5.22
C GLN A 85 16.18 -1.23 -5.90
N SER A 86 16.59 -2.38 -5.36
CA SER A 86 17.54 -3.27 -6.02
C SER A 86 16.81 -4.29 -6.88
N SER A 87 17.24 -4.39 -8.14
CA SER A 87 16.96 -5.53 -9.00
C SER A 87 18.16 -6.48 -9.00
N ALA A 88 17.94 -7.76 -9.31
CA ALA A 88 19.03 -8.73 -9.47
C ALA A 88 20.12 -8.20 -10.43
N GLU A 89 19.71 -7.61 -11.56
CA GLU A 89 20.63 -6.96 -12.53
C GLU A 89 21.48 -5.84 -11.90
N SER A 90 20.91 -5.04 -10.99
CA SER A 90 21.63 -3.95 -10.34
C SER A 90 22.53 -4.44 -9.22
N ASP A 91 22.13 -5.49 -8.51
CA ASP A 91 22.98 -6.13 -7.51
C ASP A 91 24.18 -6.82 -8.18
N GLU A 92 23.98 -7.52 -9.30
CA GLU A 92 25.06 -8.12 -10.11
C GLU A 92 26.07 -7.07 -10.57
N LYS A 93 25.60 -5.98 -11.20
CA LYS A 93 26.48 -4.88 -11.64
C LYS A 93 27.18 -4.16 -10.50
N MET A 94 26.51 -4.00 -9.36
CA MET A 94 27.12 -3.46 -8.15
C MET A 94 28.19 -4.39 -7.60
N THR A 95 27.99 -5.71 -7.65
CA THR A 95 29.01 -6.68 -7.24
C THR A 95 30.21 -6.68 -8.19
N GLU A 96 29.99 -6.62 -9.51
CA GLU A 96 31.07 -6.50 -10.51
C GLU A 96 31.91 -5.24 -10.30
N LEU A 97 31.26 -4.11 -9.98
CA LEU A 97 31.94 -2.86 -9.68
C LEU A 97 32.84 -2.98 -8.46
N LEU A 98 32.29 -3.49 -7.35
CA LEU A 98 33.04 -3.63 -6.09
C LEU A 98 34.23 -4.57 -6.27
N GLN A 99 34.05 -5.65 -7.04
CA GLN A 99 35.14 -6.58 -7.38
C GLN A 99 36.24 -5.90 -8.21
N LYS A 100 35.89 -5.05 -9.20
CA LYS A 100 36.87 -4.27 -9.97
C LYS A 100 37.65 -3.27 -9.12
N LEU A 101 37.00 -2.69 -8.11
CA LEU A 101 37.63 -1.71 -7.24
C LEU A 101 38.61 -2.34 -6.23
N SER A 102 38.50 -3.65 -5.97
CA SER A 102 39.38 -4.40 -5.04
C SER A 102 39.56 -3.63 -3.73
N LEU A 103 38.45 -3.36 -3.04
CA LEU A 103 38.39 -2.58 -1.81
C LEU A 103 38.36 -3.53 -0.60
N ASP A 104 38.63 -3.00 0.60
CA ASP A 104 38.35 -3.75 1.82
C ASP A 104 36.83 -3.79 2.07
N LYS A 105 36.37 -4.79 2.82
CA LYS A 105 34.93 -4.99 3.09
C LYS A 105 34.24 -3.76 3.69
N THR A 106 34.97 -2.93 4.43
CA THR A 106 34.45 -1.70 5.05
C THR A 106 34.22 -0.62 3.99
N ALA A 107 35.20 -0.36 3.12
CA ALA A 107 35.03 0.59 2.03
C ALA A 107 34.02 0.09 1.00
N GLU A 108 33.96 -1.20 0.68
CA GLU A 108 32.94 -1.77 -0.20
C GLU A 108 31.52 -1.48 0.29
N THR A 109 31.27 -1.68 1.58
CA THR A 109 29.96 -1.44 2.20
C THR A 109 29.58 0.04 2.13
N LYS A 110 30.54 0.94 2.42
CA LYS A 110 30.34 2.39 2.37
C LYS A 110 30.11 2.90 0.94
N VAL A 111 30.87 2.41 -0.04
CA VAL A 111 30.69 2.74 -1.47
C VAL A 111 29.34 2.24 -1.97
N LYS A 112 28.94 1.01 -1.62
CA LYS A 112 27.61 0.47 -1.95
C LYS A 112 26.49 1.33 -1.35
N ALA A 113 26.63 1.74 -0.09
CA ALA A 113 25.66 2.59 0.59
C ALA A 113 25.57 4.00 -0.04
N ALA A 114 26.70 4.60 -0.43
CA ALA A 114 26.73 5.90 -1.10
C ALA A 114 26.03 5.85 -2.48
N LEU A 115 26.29 4.80 -3.26
CA LEU A 115 25.68 4.60 -4.58
C LEU A 115 24.18 4.24 -4.54
N LEU A 116 23.68 3.75 -3.39
CA LEU A 116 22.26 3.48 -3.16
C LEU A 116 21.47 4.69 -2.67
N ARG A 117 22.13 5.76 -2.20
CA ARG A 117 21.46 6.99 -1.77
C ARG A 117 21.30 7.95 -2.95
N PRO A 118 20.07 8.25 -3.42
CA PRO A 118 19.88 9.11 -4.60
C PRO A 118 20.48 10.51 -4.43
N GLU A 119 20.41 11.07 -3.23
CA GLU A 119 20.95 12.38 -2.86
C GLU A 119 22.47 12.44 -3.08
N MET A 120 23.20 11.45 -2.55
CA MET A 120 24.65 11.35 -2.69
C MET A 120 25.07 10.96 -4.11
N ARG A 121 24.29 10.11 -4.78
CA ARG A 121 24.60 9.62 -6.13
C ARG A 121 24.45 10.71 -7.20
N ASN A 122 23.46 11.59 -7.05
CA ASN A 122 23.19 12.65 -8.02
C ASN A 122 24.11 13.87 -7.82
N ASP A 123 24.67 14.05 -6.62
CA ASP A 123 25.63 15.10 -6.32
C ASP A 123 27.07 14.58 -6.47
N THR A 124 27.61 14.69 -7.69
CA THR A 124 28.94 14.17 -8.04
C THR A 124 30.06 14.83 -7.25
N GLU A 125 29.92 16.10 -6.89
CA GLU A 125 30.92 16.85 -6.12
C GLU A 125 30.98 16.32 -4.68
N ASN A 126 29.81 16.15 -4.06
CA ASN A 126 29.73 15.61 -2.71
C ASN A 126 30.13 14.13 -2.65
N LEU A 127 29.77 13.34 -3.67
CA LEU A 127 30.24 11.96 -3.80
C LEU A 127 31.76 11.88 -3.94
N LYS A 128 32.35 12.71 -4.80
CA LYS A 128 33.81 12.79 -4.98
C LYS A 128 34.51 13.16 -3.68
N LEU A 129 33.98 14.18 -2.98
CA LEU A 129 34.51 14.63 -1.69
C LEU A 129 34.46 13.51 -0.66
N TYR A 130 33.33 12.81 -0.52
CA TYR A 130 33.18 11.65 0.37
C TYR A 130 34.18 10.54 0.07
N LEU A 131 34.34 10.17 -1.20
CA LEU A 131 35.26 9.11 -1.64
C LEU A 131 36.74 9.45 -1.38
N GLN A 132 37.12 10.72 -1.56
CA GLN A 132 38.51 11.19 -1.37
C GLN A 132 38.84 11.50 0.09
N SER A 133 37.94 12.17 0.82
CA SER A 133 38.21 12.67 2.18
C SER A 133 37.92 11.64 3.27
N GLU A 134 36.79 10.93 3.20
CA GLU A 134 36.41 9.95 4.24
C GLU A 134 36.93 8.54 3.94
N LEU A 135 36.88 8.13 2.67
CA LEU A 135 37.29 6.79 2.25
C LEU A 135 38.74 6.72 1.74
N GLN A 136 39.39 7.87 1.52
CA GLN A 136 40.80 7.97 1.10
C GLN A 136 41.11 7.10 -0.13
N LEU A 137 40.16 7.03 -1.07
CA LEU A 137 40.30 6.22 -2.27
C LEU A 137 41.23 6.89 -3.29
N PRO A 138 42.08 6.11 -3.99
CA PRO A 138 42.88 6.62 -5.11
C PRO A 138 42.00 7.23 -6.20
N GLU A 139 42.51 8.26 -6.88
CA GLU A 139 41.74 9.02 -7.87
C GLU A 139 41.20 8.16 -9.03
N GLU A 140 41.92 7.10 -9.40
CA GLU A 140 41.45 6.09 -10.37
C GLU A 140 40.22 5.29 -9.90
N LYS A 141 40.14 5.00 -8.59
CA LYS A 141 38.99 4.32 -7.99
C LYS A 141 37.80 5.28 -7.81
N VAL A 142 38.07 6.55 -7.55
CA VAL A 142 37.03 7.58 -7.45
C VAL A 142 36.36 7.82 -8.80
N SER A 143 37.14 7.93 -9.89
CA SER A 143 36.60 8.15 -11.23
C SER A 143 35.71 6.99 -11.71
N THR A 144 36.08 5.75 -11.39
CA THR A 144 35.30 4.55 -11.71
C THR A 144 33.99 4.46 -10.90
N VAL A 145 33.98 4.86 -9.62
CA VAL A 145 32.76 4.96 -8.81
C VAL A 145 31.83 6.06 -9.34
N ILE A 146 32.38 7.22 -9.74
CA ILE A 146 31.58 8.32 -10.32
C ILE A 146 30.98 7.90 -11.67
N ALA A 147 31.75 7.25 -12.53
CA ALA A 147 31.23 6.72 -13.80
C ALA A 147 30.09 5.71 -13.56
N ALA A 148 30.21 4.88 -12.53
CA ALA A 148 29.13 4.00 -12.13
C ALA A 148 27.94 4.72 -11.54
N ALA A 149 28.12 5.81 -10.78
CA ALA A 149 27.01 6.63 -10.29
C ALA A 149 26.11 7.14 -11.45
N HIS A 150 26.71 7.37 -12.63
CA HIS A 150 25.97 7.75 -13.84
C HIS A 150 25.33 6.56 -14.60
N ASP A 151 25.71 5.30 -14.37
CA ASP A 151 25.04 4.14 -14.97
C ASP A 151 23.70 3.89 -14.25
N PRO A 152 22.53 4.09 -14.90
CA PRO A 152 21.23 3.83 -14.27
C PRO A 152 21.05 2.37 -13.84
N LYS A 153 21.86 1.44 -14.35
CA LYS A 153 21.79 0.01 -14.01
C LYS A 153 22.54 -0.35 -12.72
N THR A 154 23.42 0.49 -12.20
CA THR A 154 24.10 0.29 -10.88
C THR A 154 23.42 1.09 -9.77
N GLY A 155 22.37 1.84 -10.10
CA GLY A 155 21.61 2.64 -9.15
C GLY A 155 20.35 1.95 -8.67
N PRO A 156 19.79 2.41 -7.54
CA PRO A 156 18.43 2.05 -7.18
C PRO A 156 17.50 2.49 -8.32
N LYS A 157 16.58 1.63 -8.75
CA LYS A 157 15.55 2.01 -9.73
C LYS A 157 14.59 2.99 -9.05
N VAL A 158 14.90 4.29 -9.14
CA VAL A 158 14.13 5.35 -8.49
C VAL A 158 12.84 5.71 -9.22
N ASN A 159 12.60 5.16 -10.41
CA ASN A 159 11.29 5.17 -11.04
C ASN A 159 11.09 3.79 -11.63
N GLY A 160 9.97 3.15 -11.33
CA GLY A 160 9.59 1.81 -11.82
C GLY A 160 9.35 1.75 -13.33
N VAL A 161 10.23 2.35 -14.13
CA VAL A 161 10.21 2.30 -15.58
C VAL A 161 11.09 1.13 -16.00
N LYS A 162 10.49 -0.06 -16.02
CA LYS A 162 10.78 -1.05 -17.06
C LYS A 162 9.46 -1.60 -17.59
N GLU A 163 9.54 -1.89 -18.87
CA GLU A 163 8.47 -2.12 -19.84
C GLU A 163 7.46 -3.19 -19.44
N GLU A 164 6.26 -2.94 -19.95
CA GLU A 164 5.04 -3.76 -20.02
C GLU A 164 5.22 -5.28 -19.83
N ASP A 165 4.95 -5.75 -18.61
CA ASP A 165 4.25 -7.03 -18.49
C ASP A 165 2.84 -6.82 -19.02
N LYS A 166 2.56 -7.39 -20.19
CA LYS A 166 1.23 -7.40 -20.83
C LYS A 166 0.22 -8.11 -19.94
N ALA A 167 -0.37 -7.37 -19.00
CA ALA A 167 -1.59 -7.78 -18.34
C ALA A 167 -2.74 -7.71 -19.34
N SER A 168 -3.43 -8.83 -19.50
CA SER A 168 -4.58 -9.04 -20.40
C SER A 168 -5.84 -8.30 -19.93
N VAL A 169 -5.79 -6.98 -19.89
CA VAL A 169 -6.97 -6.15 -19.58
C VAL A 169 -7.27 -5.29 -20.80
N GLU A 170 -8.50 -5.39 -21.32
CA GLU A 170 -8.99 -4.66 -22.49
C GLU A 170 -8.99 -3.12 -22.30
N SER A 171 -8.74 -2.62 -21.08
CA SER A 171 -8.53 -1.20 -20.79
C SER A 171 -7.05 -0.89 -20.55
N LYS A 172 -6.50 0.08 -21.29
CA LYS A 172 -5.13 0.58 -21.07
C LYS A 172 -5.01 1.12 -19.62
N PRO A 173 -4.03 0.66 -18.82
CA PRO A 173 -3.84 1.17 -17.46
C PRO A 173 -3.47 2.66 -17.51
N GLN A 174 -4.08 3.47 -16.65
CA GLN A 174 -3.70 4.88 -16.49
C GLN A 174 -2.51 4.98 -15.54
N ILE A 175 -1.37 5.44 -16.05
CA ILE A 175 -0.18 5.69 -15.23
C ILE A 175 -0.36 7.03 -14.51
N ILE A 176 -0.28 7.00 -13.18
CA ILE A 176 -0.33 8.20 -12.33
C ILE A 176 1.11 8.63 -12.03
N THR A 177 1.55 9.70 -12.67
CA THR A 177 2.90 10.28 -12.48
C THR A 177 2.96 11.26 -11.30
N ASP A 178 1.85 11.96 -11.03
CA ASP A 178 1.69 12.85 -9.87
C ASP A 178 0.40 12.51 -9.13
N VAL A 179 0.56 11.96 -7.92
CA VAL A 179 -0.56 11.54 -7.06
C VAL A 179 -1.41 12.72 -6.61
N ARG A 180 -0.80 13.89 -6.34
CA ARG A 180 -1.54 15.07 -5.87
C ARG A 180 -2.39 15.65 -6.98
N ALA A 181 -1.80 15.82 -8.17
CA ALA A 181 -2.52 16.31 -9.34
C ALA A 181 -3.62 15.34 -9.79
N HIS A 182 -3.40 14.02 -9.68
CA HIS A 182 -4.43 13.03 -9.96
C HIS A 182 -5.58 13.12 -8.96
N ARG A 183 -5.29 13.16 -7.65
CA ARG A 183 -6.31 13.24 -6.59
C ARG A 183 -7.17 14.49 -6.70
N ALA A 184 -6.59 15.64 -7.07
CA ALA A 184 -7.32 16.90 -7.25
C ALA A 184 -8.35 16.86 -8.40
N ARG A 185 -8.22 15.94 -9.35
CA ARG A 185 -9.14 15.78 -10.49
C ARG A 185 -10.30 14.82 -10.20
N LEU A 186 -10.20 14.02 -9.15
CA LEU A 186 -11.23 13.06 -8.79
C LEU A 186 -12.43 13.79 -8.17
N GLN A 187 -13.64 13.38 -8.54
CA GLN A 187 -14.84 13.84 -7.86
C GLN A 187 -14.79 13.38 -6.40
N ALA A 188 -15.02 14.31 -5.47
CA ALA A 188 -15.24 13.95 -4.08
C ALA A 188 -16.52 13.11 -3.98
N THR A 189 -16.46 12.00 -3.27
CA THR A 189 -17.67 11.26 -2.89
C THR A 189 -18.51 12.12 -1.97
N SER A 190 -19.82 11.87 -1.94
CA SER A 190 -20.69 12.45 -0.93
C SER A 190 -20.11 12.21 0.47
N GLY A 191 -20.27 13.19 1.36
CA GLY A 191 -19.89 13.04 2.77
C GLY A 191 -20.66 11.90 3.45
N ALA A 192 -20.23 11.57 4.66
CA ALA A 192 -20.94 10.60 5.49
C ALA A 192 -22.40 11.04 5.69
N GLN A 193 -23.30 10.07 5.73
CA GLN A 193 -24.71 10.29 6.02
C GLN A 193 -25.06 9.53 7.30
N ALA A 194 -25.54 10.26 8.29
CA ALA A 194 -25.96 9.69 9.55
C ALA A 194 -27.09 8.67 9.32
N GLY A 195 -26.96 7.46 9.89
CA GLY A 195 -28.01 6.44 9.83
C GLY A 195 -29.24 6.81 10.66
N LYS A 196 -29.07 7.66 11.67
CA LYS A 196 -30.10 8.27 12.53
C LYS A 196 -29.69 9.68 12.90
N ASP A 197 -30.66 10.54 13.18
CA ASP A 197 -30.35 11.89 13.68
C ASP A 197 -29.75 11.80 15.09
N LEU A 198 -28.71 12.60 15.36
CA LEU A 198 -28.08 12.65 16.67
C LEU A 198 -29.07 13.04 17.78
N SER A 199 -30.10 13.81 17.42
CA SER A 199 -31.19 14.23 18.31
C SER A 199 -31.94 13.06 18.94
N GLU A 200 -31.99 11.90 18.28
CA GLU A 200 -32.61 10.67 18.82
C GLU A 200 -31.87 10.11 20.03
N TYR A 201 -30.60 10.47 20.21
CA TYR A 201 -29.77 10.03 21.33
C TYR A 201 -29.68 11.07 22.45
N LEU A 202 -30.34 12.22 22.31
CA LEU A 202 -30.39 13.24 23.34
C LEU A 202 -31.41 12.86 24.41
N ASP A 203 -30.91 12.54 25.59
CA ASP A 203 -31.73 12.34 26.79
C ASP A 203 -31.88 13.70 27.48
N LEU A 204 -32.93 14.46 27.10
CA LEU A 204 -33.21 15.81 27.61
C LEU A 204 -34.05 15.80 28.89
N ASP A 205 -34.56 14.64 29.28
CA ASP A 205 -35.33 14.49 30.50
C ASP A 205 -34.39 14.56 31.72
N ALA A 206 -34.81 15.29 32.75
CA ALA A 206 -34.07 15.37 34.00
C ALA A 206 -34.05 13.98 34.67
N LYS A 207 -32.84 13.42 34.85
CA LYS A 207 -32.62 12.18 35.61
C LYS A 207 -32.93 12.32 37.09
#